data_AF-A0A7C6G8I8-F1
#
_entry.id   AF-A0A7C6G8I8-F1
#
_cell.length_a   1.000
_cell.length_b   1.000
_cell.length_c   1.000
_cell.angle_alpha   90.00
_cell.angle_beta   90.00
_cell.angle_gamma   90.00
#
_symmetry.space_group_name_H-M   'P 1'
#
loop_
_entity.id
_entity.type
_entity.pdbx_description
1 polymer ?
#
loop_
_entity_poly.entity_id
_entity_poly.type
_entity_poly.pdbx_seq_one_letter_code
_entity_poly.pdbx_strand_id
1 'polypeptide(L)' 'MNYVIIGMPGSGKTTIGKLLADKLNYDFIDSDHYLESLFDETIPQMFAK' A
#
# COMPACT_ATOMS: atom_id res chain seq x y z
N MET A 1 15.62 5.77 -4.23
CA MET A 1 15.09 6.42 -3.02
C MET A 1 13.67 5.91 -2.85
N ASN A 2 13.21 5.58 -1.64
CA ASN A 2 11.85 5.07 -1.43
C ASN A 2 11.11 5.99 -0.45
N TYR A 3 9.84 6.27 -0.75
CA TYR A 3 8.93 7.01 0.12
C TYR A 3 7.92 6.04 0.71
N VAL A 4 7.83 5.97 2.04
CA VAL A 4 6.89 5.09 2.75
C VAL A 4 5.87 5.95 3.48
N ILE A 5 4.59 5.71 3.20
CA ILE A 5 3.47 6.45 3.80
C ILE A 5 2.80 5.57 4.86
N ILE A 6 2.84 6.01 6.11
CA ILE A 6 2.27 5.31 7.26
C ILE A 6 1.05 6.05 7.83
N GLY A 7 0.16 5.33 8.50
CA GLY A 7 -1.04 5.88 9.13
C GLY A 7 -2.22 4.90 9.17
N MET A 8 -3.27 5.25 9.90
CA MET A 8 -4.46 4.41 10.09
C MET A 8 -5.22 4.14 8.78
N PRO A 9 -5.95 3.02 8.65
CA PRO A 9 -6.91 2.81 7.55
C PRO A 9 -7.86 4.01 7.43
N GLY A 10 -8.19 4.42 6.19
CA GLY A 10 -9.03 5.60 5.94
C GLY A 10 -8.34 6.97 6.08
N SER A 11 -7.07 7.05 6.51
CA SER A 11 -6.36 8.33 6.66
C SER A 11 -5.89 8.97 5.33
N GLY A 12 -6.32 8.44 4.18
CA GLY A 12 -5.99 8.99 2.85
C GLY A 12 -4.60 8.62 2.28
N LYS A 13 -3.91 7.62 2.86
CA LYS A 13 -2.55 7.21 2.43
C LYS A 13 -2.46 6.87 0.95
N THR A 14 -3.38 6.03 0.46
CA THR A 14 -3.41 5.61 -0.96
C THR A 14 -3.63 6.81 -1.88
N THR A 15 -4.49 7.75 -1.49
CA THR A 15 -4.74 8.98 -2.27
C THR A 15 -3.50 9.85 -2.36
N ILE A 16 -2.87 10.17 -1.23
CA ILE A 16 -1.66 10.99 -1.21
C ILE A 16 -0.48 10.28 -1.88
N GLY A 17 -0.35 8.96 -1.69
CA GLY A 17 0.71 8.17 -2.30
C GLY A 17 0.66 8.16 -3.82
N LYS A 18 -0.53 7.99 -4.41
CA LYS A 18 -0.71 8.10 -5.87
C LYS A 18 -0.34 9.49 -6.38
N LEU A 19 -0.85 10.54 -5.73
CA LEU A 19 -0.53 11.93 -6.11
C LEU A 19 0.97 12.25 -5.98
N LEU A 20 1.65 11.69 -4.98
CA LEU A 20 3.09 11.87 -4.79
C LEU A 20 3.87 11.13 -5.87
N ALA A 21 3.50 9.88 -6.15
CA ALA A 21 4.11 9.06 -7.19
C ALA A 21 4.01 9.72 -8.56
N ASP A 22 2.82 10.20 -8.93
CA ASP A 22 2.59 10.93 -10.18
C ASP A 22 3.46 12.19 -10.30
N LYS A 23 3.55 12.99 -9.23
CA LYS A 23 4.37 14.21 -9.21
C LYS A 23 5.86 13.96 -9.31
N LEU A 24 6.33 12.83 -8.80
CA LEU A 24 7.75 12.48 -8.81
C LEU A 24 8.14 11.58 -9.99
N ASN A 25 7.16 11.13 -10.79
CA ASN A 25 7.33 10.11 -11.83
C ASN A 25 7.89 8.80 -11.25
N TYR A 26 7.26 8.33 -10.17
CA TYR A 26 7.57 7.10 -9.47
C TYR A 26 6.42 6.11 -9.62
N ASP A 27 6.72 4.83 -9.43
CA ASP A 27 5.68 3.81 -9.29
C ASP A 27 5.01 3.91 -7.91
N PHE A 28 3.69 3.72 -7.88
CA PHE A 28 2.93 3.57 -6.66
C PHE A 28 2.73 2.08 -6.34
N ILE A 29 3.10 1.68 -5.12
CA ILE A 29 2.90 0.32 -4.62
C ILE A 29 1.97 0.39 -3.41
N ASP A 30 0.86 -0.35 -3.46
CA ASP A 30 0.01 -0.60 -2.29
C ASP A 30 0.51 -1.86 -1.57
N SER A 31 0.91 -1.72 -0.30
CA SER A 31 1.50 -2.80 0.46
C SER A 31 0.53 -3.95 0.70
N ASP A 32 -0.75 -3.65 0.90
CA ASP A 32 -1.75 -4.65 1.25
C ASP A 32 -1.96 -5.55 0.03
N HIS A 33 -2.20 -4.97 -1.15
CA HIS A 33 -2.31 -5.74 -2.39
C HIS A 33 -1.03 -6.52 -2.75
N TYR A 34 0.15 -5.95 -2.49
CA TYR A 34 1.41 -6.63 -2.73
C TYR A 34 1.55 -7.90 -1.87
N LEU A 35 1.20 -7.80 -0.58
CA LEU A 35 1.23 -8.94 0.33
C LEU A 35 0.20 -10.00 -0.08
N GLU A 36 -1.03 -9.61 -0.42
CA GLU A 36 -2.06 -10.56 -0.86
C GLU A 36 -1.62 -11.35 -2.09
N SER A 37 -0.97 -10.69 -3.04
CA SER A 37 -0.43 -11.33 -4.25
C SER A 37 0.75 -12.25 -3.94
N LEU A 38 1.58 -11.90 -2.95
CA LEU A 38 2.77 -12.67 -2.57
C LEU A 38 2.41 -13.96 -1.83
N PHE A 39 1.35 -13.93 -1.02
CA PHE A 39 0.96 -15.02 -0.13
C PHE A 39 -0.22 -15.85 -0.65
N ASP A 40 -0.88 -15.43 -1.74
CA ASP A 40 -2.11 -16.05 -2.25
C ASP A 40 -3.21 -16.17 -1.16
N GLU A 41 -3.21 -15.21 -0.23
CA GLU A 41 -4.13 -15.11 0.91
C GLU A 41 -4.50 -13.63 1.09
N THR A 42 -5.74 -13.34 1.48
CA THR A 42 -6.18 -11.96 1.80
C THR A 42 -5.61 -11.50 3.15
N ILE A 43 -5.46 -10.19 3.35
CA ILE A 43 -4.98 -9.66 4.64
C ILE A 43 -5.80 -10.19 5.83
N PRO A 44 -7.15 -10.22 5.81
CA PRO A 44 -7.93 -10.80 6.90
C PRO A 44 -7.64 -12.29 7.15
N GLN A 45 -7.37 -13.08 6.11
CA GLN A 45 -7.01 -14.50 6.28
C GLN A 45 -5.66 -14.66 6.97
N MET A 46 -4.68 -13.80 6.67
CA MET A 46 -3.37 -13.84 7.34
C MET A 46 -3.47 -13.55 8.84
N PHE A 47 -4.36 -12.63 9.24
CA PHE A 47 -4.58 -12.27 10.65
C PHE A 47 -5.48 -13.26 11.42
N ALA A 48 -6.17 -14.15 10.73
CA ALA A 48 -7.07 -15.13 11.36
C ALA A 48 -6.35 -16.41 11.83
N LYS A 49 -5.02 -16.49 11.67
CA LYS A 49 -4.14 -17.55 12.17
C LYS A 49 -3.61 -17.20 13.57
#